data_AF-A0AAN8Y4B3-F1
#
_entry.id   AF-A0AAN8Y4B3-F1
#
_cell.length_a   1.000
_cell.length_b   1.000
_cell.length_c   1.000
_cell.angle_alpha   90.00
_cell.angle_beta   90.00
_cell.angle_gamma   90.00
#
_symmetry.space_group_name_H-M   'P 1'
#
loop_
_entity.id
_entity.type
_entity.pdbx_description
1 polymer ?
#
loop_
_entity_poly.entity_id
_entity_poly.type
_entity_poly.pdbx_seq_one_letter_code
_entity_poly.pdbx_strand_id
1 'polypeptide(L)'
;MFFKIVSLIVSSLFVVTNSEDFGFIYNGFNRLNLSLDGIAQLTSNGLLELTNTSRLQKGHAFYPTPINFKNLTNGSNFSFSTTFVFAIVPSVCLVMVWHL
;
A
#
# COMPACT_ATOMS: atom_id res chain seq x y z
N MET A 1 11.52 -15.30 47.66
CA MET A 1 10.88 -16.35 46.83
C MET A 1 9.69 -15.80 46.04
N PHE A 2 8.78 -15.03 46.66
CA PHE A 2 7.62 -14.40 45.99
C PHE A 2 7.95 -13.46 44.82
N PHE A 3 8.94 -12.57 44.94
CA PHE A 3 9.32 -11.64 43.86
C PHE A 3 9.76 -12.34 42.55
N LYS A 4 10.36 -13.53 42.66
CA LYS A 4 10.74 -14.35 41.49
C LYS A 4 9.52 -14.92 40.78
N ILE A 5 8.50 -15.35 41.54
CA ILE A 5 7.26 -15.90 40.98
C ILE A 5 6.46 -14.79 40.29
N VAL A 6 6.38 -13.60 40.91
CA VAL A 6 5.75 -12.42 40.30
C VAL A 6 6.47 -12.01 39.01
N SER A 7 7.81 -11.97 39.04
CA SER A 7 8.60 -11.68 37.83
C SER A 7 8.35 -12.70 36.71
N LEU A 8 8.20 -13.99 37.03
CA LEU A 8 7.97 -15.05 36.05
C LEU A 8 6.57 -14.99 35.42
N ILE A 9 5.56 -14.63 36.22
CA ILE A 9 4.19 -14.40 35.76
C ILE A 9 4.11 -13.16 34.86
N VAL A 10 4.80 -12.07 35.22
CA VAL A 10 4.86 -10.85 34.41
C VAL A 10 5.55 -11.11 33.05
N SER A 11 6.60 -11.93 33.01
CA SER A 11 7.24 -12.33 31.75
C SER A 11 6.34 -13.22 30.86
N SER A 12 5.48 -14.04 31.47
CA SER A 12 4.54 -14.92 30.75
C SER A 12 3.35 -14.18 30.11
N LEU A 13 3.08 -12.94 30.54
CA LEU A 13 2.01 -12.10 29.99
C LEU A 13 2.41 -11.37 28.69
N PHE A 14 3.70 -11.34 28.36
CA PHE A 14 4.18 -10.82 27.08
C PHE A 14 4.10 -11.90 26.00
N VAL A 15 2.92 -12.01 25.37
CA VAL A 15 2.79 -12.71 24.10
C VAL A 15 3.27 -11.76 23.01
N VAL A 16 4.48 -11.99 22.47
CA VAL A 16 4.93 -11.33 21.25
C VAL A 16 4.27 -12.04 20.08
N THR A 17 3.23 -11.41 19.53
CA THR A 17 2.68 -11.83 18.23
C THR A 17 3.65 -11.34 17.15
N ASN A 18 4.35 -12.26 16.49
CA ASN A 18 5.13 -11.93 15.29
C ASN A 18 4.16 -11.93 14.11
N SER A 19 3.48 -10.80 13.85
CA SER A 19 2.97 -10.56 12.51
C SER A 19 4.16 -10.12 11.65
N GLU A 20 4.33 -10.75 10.49
CA GLU A 20 5.16 -10.17 9.44
C GLU A 20 4.42 -8.90 8.94
N ASP A 21 4.58 -7.79 9.66
CA ASP A 21 3.96 -6.52 9.31
C ASP A 21 4.67 -5.95 8.08
N PHE A 22 4.25 -6.45 6.91
CA PHE A 22 4.57 -5.83 5.64
C PHE A 22 3.83 -4.49 5.55
N GLY A 23 4.55 -3.39 5.69
CA GLY A 23 4.02 -2.03 5.61
C GLY A 23 5.00 -1.09 4.92
N PHE A 24 4.48 -0.15 4.13
CA PHE A 24 5.27 0.89 3.47
C PHE A 24 4.51 2.22 3.46
N ILE A 25 5.25 3.33 3.45
CA ILE A 25 4.70 4.68 3.37
C ILE A 25 5.46 5.47 2.31
N TYR A 26 4.74 6.13 1.40
CA TYR A 26 5.31 7.04 0.41
C TYR A 26 4.77 8.46 0.61
N ASN A 27 5.61 9.34 1.15
CA ASN A 27 5.30 10.77 1.34
C ASN A 27 5.66 11.62 0.10
N GLY A 28 5.59 11.03 -1.08
CA GLY A 28 6.07 11.57 -2.35
C GLY A 28 6.75 10.48 -3.18
N PHE A 29 6.84 10.69 -4.49
CA PHE A 29 7.29 9.67 -5.43
C PHE A 29 8.66 9.95 -6.06
N ASN A 30 9.37 10.96 -5.57
CA ASN A 30 10.65 11.34 -6.15
C ASN A 30 11.71 10.23 -5.94
N ARG A 31 12.28 9.72 -7.04
CA ARG A 31 13.27 8.63 -7.05
C ARG A 31 12.81 7.32 -6.41
N LEU A 32 11.51 7.04 -6.39
CA LEU A 32 11.02 5.73 -5.97
C LEU A 32 11.20 4.68 -7.06
N ASN A 33 11.57 3.48 -6.64
CA ASN A 33 11.66 2.32 -7.52
C ASN A 33 10.28 1.67 -7.66
N LEU A 34 9.37 2.32 -8.39
CA LEU A 34 8.08 1.75 -8.76
C LEU A 34 8.19 1.07 -10.13
N SER A 35 7.48 -0.03 -10.31
CA SER A 35 7.30 -0.62 -11.62
C SER A 35 6.18 0.13 -12.34
N LEU A 36 6.53 0.90 -13.37
CA LEU A 36 5.58 1.68 -14.16
C LEU A 36 5.23 0.93 -15.45
N ASP A 37 3.96 0.99 -15.83
CA ASP A 37 3.42 0.39 -17.04
C ASP A 37 2.47 1.37 -17.76
N GLY A 38 2.34 1.22 -19.08
CA GLY A 38 1.56 2.12 -19.92
C GLY A 38 2.13 3.53 -19.95
N ILE A 39 1.27 4.53 -19.72
CA ILE A 39 1.66 5.96 -19.76
C ILE A 39 1.96 6.58 -18.39
N ALA A 40 2.05 5.74 -17.33
CA ALA A 40 2.34 6.23 -16.00
C ALA A 40 3.77 6.80 -15.91
N GLN A 41 3.94 7.92 -15.23
CA GLN A 41 5.23 8.59 -15.08
C GLN A 41 5.39 9.26 -13.71
N LEU A 42 6.64 9.50 -13.34
CA LEU A 42 6.99 10.37 -12.21
C LEU A 42 7.27 11.77 -12.74
N THR A 43 6.51 12.76 -12.26
CA THR A 43 6.74 14.15 -12.64
C THR A 43 8.02 14.67 -12.00
N SER A 44 8.63 15.71 -12.58
CA SER A 44 9.80 16.39 -11.99
C SER A 44 9.54 16.93 -10.58
N ASN A 45 8.28 17.19 -10.25
CA ASN A 45 7.84 17.65 -8.93
C ASN A 45 7.55 16.51 -7.95
N GLY A 46 7.83 15.25 -8.33
CA GLY A 46 7.73 14.08 -7.46
C GLY A 46 6.31 13.53 -7.30
N LEU A 47 5.41 13.80 -8.24
CA LEU A 47 4.06 13.22 -8.28
C LEU A 47 4.03 11.97 -9.16
N LEU A 48 3.22 10.99 -8.77
CA LEU A 48 2.88 9.86 -9.62
C LEU A 48 1.68 10.24 -10.50
N GLU A 49 1.93 10.40 -11.79
CA GLU A 49 0.90 10.67 -12.79
C GLU A 49 0.56 9.37 -13.52
N LEU A 50 -0.66 8.86 -13.36
CA LEU A 50 -1.10 7.61 -14.01
C LEU A 50 -1.60 7.83 -15.43
N THR A 51 -2.19 9.00 -15.71
CA THR A 51 -2.72 9.37 -17.02
C THR A 51 -2.55 10.87 -17.27
N ASN A 52 -2.53 11.23 -18.55
CA ASN A 52 -2.52 12.62 -19.00
C ASN A 52 -3.78 12.92 -19.83
N THR A 53 -3.81 14.04 -20.55
CA THR A 53 -4.96 14.45 -21.37
C THR A 53 -5.22 13.57 -22.60
N SER A 54 -4.37 12.57 -22.87
CA SER A 54 -4.54 11.65 -23.99
C SER A 54 -5.76 10.75 -23.79
N ARG A 55 -6.58 10.63 -24.84
CA ARG A 55 -7.80 9.84 -24.81
C ARG A 55 -7.49 8.34 -24.84
N LEU A 56 -8.27 7.56 -24.10
CA LEU A 56 -8.28 6.09 -24.13
C LEU A 56 -6.93 5.42 -23.79
N GLN A 57 -6.04 6.11 -23.09
CA GLN A 57 -4.78 5.54 -22.61
C GLN A 57 -4.89 5.16 -21.13
N LYS A 58 -4.08 4.18 -20.72
CA LYS A 58 -4.01 3.69 -19.35
C LYS A 58 -2.56 3.69 -18.88
N GLY A 59 -2.35 4.00 -17.62
CA GLY A 59 -1.07 3.83 -16.94
C GLY A 59 -1.27 3.13 -15.61
N HIS A 60 -0.28 2.34 -15.22
CA HIS A 60 -0.27 1.59 -13.97
C HIS A 60 1.05 1.80 -13.26
N ALA A 61 1.01 1.72 -11.93
CA ALA A 61 2.19 1.78 -11.09
C ALA A 61 2.08 0.73 -9.99
N PHE A 62 3.12 -0.07 -9.84
CA PHE A 62 3.16 -1.18 -8.90
C PHE A 62 4.32 -1.03 -7.92
N TYR A 63 4.08 -1.44 -6.68
CA TYR A 63 5.15 -1.66 -5.71
C TYR A 63 6.09 -2.75 -6.27
N PRO A 64 7.43 -2.57 -6.20
CA PRO A 64 8.38 -3.41 -6.94
C PRO A 64 8.42 -4.86 -6.46
N THR A 65 8.02 -5.13 -5.22
CA THR A 65 8.03 -6.49 -4.66
C THR A 65 6.60 -7.04 -4.61
N PRO A 66 6.33 -8.24 -5.12
CA PRO A 66 5.02 -8.87 -5.00
C PRO A 66 4.60 -9.01 -3.53
N ILE A 67 3.32 -8.74 -3.24
CA ILE A 67 2.72 -8.90 -1.92
C ILE A 67 1.95 -10.22 -1.89
N ASN A 68 2.26 -11.09 -0.94
CA ASN A 68 1.60 -12.38 -0.77
C ASN A 68 0.34 -12.23 0.10
N PHE A 69 -0.84 -12.20 -0.52
CA PHE A 69 -2.11 -12.13 0.20
C PHE A 69 -2.54 -13.45 0.86
N LYS A 70 -1.84 -14.54 0.56
CA LYS A 70 -2.10 -15.86 1.13
C LYS A 70 -0.78 -16.49 1.54
N ASN A 71 -0.73 -16.97 2.78
CA ASN A 71 0.39 -17.74 3.27
C ASN A 71 0.41 -19.09 2.54
N LEU A 72 1.47 -19.34 1.75
CA LEU A 72 1.59 -20.55 0.95
C LEU A 72 1.81 -21.81 1.81
N THR A 73 2.31 -21.64 3.04
CA THR A 73 2.63 -22.74 3.96
C THR A 73 1.40 -23.25 4.69
N ASN A 74 0.56 -22.34 5.20
CA ASN A 74 -0.58 -22.69 6.07
C ASN A 74 -1.93 -22.33 5.45
N GLY A 75 -1.95 -21.73 4.25
CA GLY A 75 -3.17 -21.38 3.52
C GLY A 75 -3.97 -20.22 4.10
N SER A 76 -3.48 -19.57 5.16
CA SER A 76 -4.14 -18.45 5.82
C SER A 76 -4.12 -17.18 4.96
N ASN A 77 -5.19 -16.39 5.05
CA ASN A 77 -5.31 -15.13 4.33
C ASN A 77 -4.63 -13.99 5.11
N PHE A 78 -4.01 -13.06 4.39
CA PHE A 78 -3.46 -11.84 4.94
C PHE A 78 -4.51 -10.72 4.90
N SER A 79 -4.75 -10.07 6.03
CA SER A 79 -5.59 -8.87 6.10
C SER A 79 -4.71 -7.65 5.90
N PHE A 80 -5.15 -6.70 5.07
CA PHE A 80 -4.38 -5.48 4.80
C PHE A 80 -5.27 -4.24 4.87
N SER A 81 -4.63 -3.09 5.05
CA SER A 81 -5.24 -1.77 4.92
C SER A 81 -4.33 -0.88 4.07
N THR A 82 -4.90 0.13 3.43
CA THR A 82 -4.14 1.11 2.63
C THR A 82 -4.80 2.47 2.73
N THR A 83 -4.01 3.52 2.57
CA THR A 83 -4.48 4.90 2.53
C THR A 83 -3.67 5.65 1.48
N PHE A 84 -4.36 6.39 0.61
CA PHE A 84 -3.74 7.17 -0.46
C PHE A 84 -4.49 8.47 -0.69
N VAL A 85 -3.77 9.45 -1.24
CA VAL A 85 -4.33 10.75 -1.67
C VAL A 85 -4.11 10.86 -3.17
N PHE A 86 -5.15 11.28 -3.91
CA PHE A 86 -5.10 11.44 -5.35
C PHE A 86 -5.87 12.69 -5.79
N ALA A 87 -5.55 13.20 -6.98
CA ALA A 87 -6.27 14.27 -7.63
C ALA A 87 -6.65 13.82 -9.05
N ILE A 88 -7.88 14.15 -9.48
CA ILE A 88 -8.34 13.91 -10.85
C ILE A 88 -8.65 15.27 -11.47
N VAL A 89 -8.02 15.54 -12.61
CA VAL A 89 -8.32 16.72 -13.42
C VAL A 89 -9.21 16.28 -14.59
N PRO A 90 -10.51 16.66 -14.63
CA PRO A 90 -11.39 16.27 -15.71
C PRO A 90 -10.98 16.98 -17.01
N SER A 91 -10.84 16.24 -18.09
CA SER A 91 -10.46 16.78 -19.40
C SER A 91 -11.65 17.34 -20.19
N VAL A 92 -12.89 17.08 -19.78
CA VAL A 92 -14.14 17.68 -20.30
C VAL A 92 -15.22 17.61 -19.23
N CYS A 93 -16.11 18.61 -19.14
CA CYS A 93 -17.34 18.56 -18.33
C CYS A 93 -18.23 17.41 -18.84
N LEU A 94 -18.09 16.23 -18.24
CA LEU A 94 -19.07 15.16 -18.33
C LEU A 94 -19.68 15.02 -16.95
N VAL A 95 -20.99 15.25 -16.89
CA VAL A 95 -21.81 14.89 -15.72
C VAL A 95 -21.63 13.40 -15.53
N MET A 96 -20.84 13.03 -14.53
CA MET A 96 -20.63 11.65 -14.14
C MET A 96 -21.89 11.20 -13.41
N VAL A 97 -22.82 10.59 -14.16
CA VAL A 97 -23.95 9.86 -13.58
C VAL A 97 -23.39 8.56 -13.04
N TRP A 98 -23.23 8.48 -11.72
CA TRP A 98 -23.02 7.21 -11.04
C TRP A 98 -24.35 6.45 -11.03
N HIS A 99 -24.36 5.23 -11.55
CA HIS A 99 -25.35 4.24 -11.15
C HIS A 99 -24.64 3.21 -10.27
N LEU A 100 -25.22 2.96 -9.10
CA LEU A 100 -24.88 1.86 -8.20
C LEU A 100 -25.20 0.52 -8.87
#